data_AF-A0A412MZ98-F1
#
_entry.id   AF-A0A412MZ98-F1
#
_cell.length_a   1.000
_cell.length_b   1.000
_cell.length_c   1.000
_cell.angle_alpha   90.00
_cell.angle_beta   90.00
_cell.angle_gamma   90.00
#
_symmetry.space_group_name_H-M   'P 1'
#
loop_
_entity.id
_entity.type
_entity.pdbx_description
1 polymer ?
#
loop_
_entity_poly.entity_id
_entity_poly.type
_entity_poly.pdbx_seq_one_letter_code
_entity_poly.pdbx_strand_id
1 'polypeptide(L)' 'MVSHGEFWTRNSSEWPSDAAVCFLSDILEPNPPQRFSLSPTACQGILNRAVKRGRSLPAELDAALRAQASSTALRPAPTQ' A
#
# COMPACT_ATOMS: atom_id res chain seq x y z
N MET A 1 -30.88 35.25 4.77
CA MET A 1 -30.61 33.79 4.84
C MET A 1 -30.16 33.37 3.46
N VAL A 2 -28.86 33.18 3.28
CA VAL A 2 -28.27 32.81 1.97
C VAL A 2 -28.21 31.29 1.92
N SER A 3 -29.01 30.69 1.04
CA SER A 3 -28.94 29.26 0.75
C SER A 3 -27.68 29.00 -0.08
N HIS A 4 -26.69 28.36 0.53
CA HIS A 4 -25.46 27.96 -0.15
C HIS A 4 -25.72 26.68 -0.96
N GLY A 5 -25.73 26.83 -2.28
CA GLY A 5 -25.33 25.82 -3.26
C GLY A 5 -25.98 24.44 -3.11
N GLU A 6 -27.14 24.27 -3.72
CA GLU A 6 -27.66 22.94 -4.03
C GLU A 6 -26.67 22.24 -4.98
N PHE A 7 -26.05 21.14 -4.53
CA PHE A 7 -25.12 20.33 -5.31
C PHE A 7 -25.90 19.49 -6.33
N TRP A 8 -26.25 20.09 -7.47
CA TRP A 8 -26.96 19.42 -8.58
C TRP A 8 -26.06 18.65 -9.53
N THR A 9 -24.77 18.44 -9.21
CA THR A 9 -23.94 17.55 -10.01
C THR A 9 -24.27 16.11 -9.65
N ARG A 10 -25.21 15.51 -10.40
CA ARG A 10 -25.42 14.07 -10.37
C ARG A 10 -24.10 13.40 -10.75
N ASN A 11 -23.43 12.78 -9.79
CA ASN A 11 -22.25 11.94 -10.02
C ASN A 11 -22.68 10.63 -10.72
N SER A 12 -23.21 10.73 -11.92
CA SER A 12 -23.23 9.61 -12.85
C SER A 12 -21.88 9.64 -13.56
N SER A 13 -20.85 9.24 -12.83
CA SER A 13 -19.61 8.78 -13.42
C SER A 13 -19.96 7.50 -14.19
N GLU A 14 -20.49 7.67 -15.41
CA GLU A 14 -20.79 6.60 -16.36
C GLU A 14 -19.46 6.16 -16.98
N TRP A 15 -18.60 5.60 -16.13
CA TRP A 15 -17.41 4.89 -16.60
C TRP A 15 -17.95 3.63 -17.26
N PRO A 16 -17.57 3.34 -18.52
CA PRO A 16 -17.92 2.08 -19.14
C PRO A 16 -17.35 0.97 -18.25
N SER A 17 -18.23 0.31 -17.49
CA SER A 17 -17.87 -0.89 -16.72
C SER A 17 -17.72 -2.11 -17.64
N ASP A 18 -17.85 -1.88 -18.95
CA ASP A 18 -17.77 -2.84 -20.05
C ASP A 18 -16.35 -2.94 -20.65
N ALA A 19 -15.36 -2.33 -20.00
CA ALA A 19 -13.96 -2.59 -20.31
C ALA A 19 -13.63 -4.03 -19.89
N ALA A 20 -13.07 -4.82 -20.82
CA ALA A 20 -12.58 -6.17 -20.56
C ALA A 20 -11.92 -6.26 -19.18
N VAL A 21 -12.58 -7.00 -18.28
CA VAL A 21 -12.18 -7.07 -16.87
C VAL A 21 -10.82 -7.76 -16.83
N CYS A 22 -9.76 -6.98 -16.69
CA CYS A 22 -8.42 -7.53 -16.50
C CYS A 22 -8.34 -7.97 -15.03
N PHE A 23 -8.14 -9.26 -14.78
CA PHE A 23 -8.01 -9.73 -13.41
C PHE A 23 -6.68 -9.22 -12.84
N LEU A 24 -6.65 -8.91 -11.55
CA LEU A 24 -5.41 -8.52 -10.89
C LEU A 24 -4.29 -9.56 -11.10
N SER A 25 -4.67 -10.84 -11.16
CA SER A 25 -3.75 -11.95 -11.48
C SER A 25 -3.09 -11.84 -12.84
N ASP A 26 -3.75 -11.22 -13.83
CA ASP A 26 -3.25 -11.14 -15.20
C ASP A 26 -2.08 -10.15 -15.33
N ILE A 27 -1.95 -9.22 -14.38
CA ILE A 27 -0.93 -8.17 -14.39
C ILE A 27 0.09 -8.29 -13.24
N LEU A 28 -0.08 -9.25 -12.33
CA LEU A 28 0.83 -9.45 -11.20
C LEU A 28 2.10 -10.18 -11.67
N GLU A 29 3.26 -9.54 -11.45
CA GLU A 29 4.56 -10.18 -11.65
C GLU A 29 4.78 -11.25 -10.55
N PRO A 30 4.92 -12.54 -10.89
CA PRO A 30 5.07 -13.62 -9.90
C PRO A 30 6.39 -13.55 -9.14
N ASN A 31 7.44 -12.96 -9.72
CA ASN A 31 8.76 -12.87 -9.09
C ASN A 31 9.36 -11.47 -9.25
N PRO A 32 8.89 -10.48 -8.47
CA PRO A 32 9.33 -9.11 -8.63
C PRO A 32 10.81 -8.96 -8.20
N PRO A 33 11.61 -8.15 -8.92
CA PRO A 33 12.97 -7.84 -8.51
C PRO A 33 13.05 -7.27 -7.09
N GLN A 34 14.08 -7.66 -6.33
CA GLN A 34 14.24 -7.27 -4.92
C GLN A 34 14.23 -5.75 -4.68
N ARG A 35 14.62 -4.93 -5.67
CA ARG A 35 14.58 -3.46 -5.60
C ARG A 35 13.17 -2.88 -5.35
N PHE A 36 12.13 -3.66 -5.67
CA PHE A 36 10.73 -3.28 -5.43
C PHE A 36 10.20 -3.80 -4.09
N SER A 37 11.00 -4.58 -3.34
CA SER A 37 10.67 -4.99 -1.98
C SER A 37 10.98 -3.88 -0.98
N LEU A 38 10.22 -3.82 0.10
CA LEU A 38 10.43 -2.86 1.17
C LEU A 38 11.75 -3.13 1.92
N SER A 39 12.43 -2.08 2.39
CA SER A 39 13.51 -2.24 3.36
C SER A 39 12.94 -2.44 4.77
N PRO A 40 13.70 -3.04 5.71
CA PRO A 40 13.30 -3.14 7.12
C PRO A 40 12.93 -1.77 7.72
N THR A 41 13.68 -0.73 7.37
CA THR A 41 13.42 0.66 7.81
C THR A 41 12.13 1.23 7.24
N ALA A 42 11.79 0.90 5.98
CA ALA A 42 10.52 1.30 5.38
C ALA A 42 9.34 0.62 6.06
N CYS A 43 9.44 -0.69 6.36
CA CYS A 43 8.44 -1.43 7.12
C CYS A 43 8.21 -0.81 8.51
N GLN A 44 9.27 -0.49 9.24
CA GLN A 44 9.17 0.19 10.53
C GLN A 44 8.52 1.58 10.41
N GLY A 45 8.84 2.33 9.36
CA GLY A 45 8.21 3.61 9.07
C GLY A 45 6.70 3.51 8.82
N ILE A 46 6.23 2.43 8.19
CA ILE A 46 4.79 2.17 7.99
C ILE A 46 4.11 1.91 9.34
N LEU A 47 4.69 1.06 10.18
CA LEU A 47 4.16 0.76 11.52
C LEU A 47 4.02 2.03 12.36
N ASN A 48 5.05 2.88 12.38
CA ASN A 48 5.03 4.14 13.11
C ASN A 48 3.93 5.10 12.61
N ARG A 49 3.74 5.19 11.28
CA ARG A 49 2.69 6.01 10.69
C ARG A 49 1.29 5.46 10.99
N ALA A 50 1.10 4.16 11.03
CA ALA A 50 -0.17 3.52 11.37
C ALA A 50 -0.59 3.89 12.81
N VAL A 51 0.34 3.75 13.76
CA VAL A 51 0.15 4.15 15.17
C VAL A 51 -0.16 5.64 15.28
N LYS A 52 0.64 6.51 14.65
CA LYS A 52 0.44 7.97 14.69
C LYS A 52 -0.92 8.40 14.11
N ARG A 53 -1.43 7.65 13.13
CA ARG A 53 -2.74 7.92 12.51
C ARG A 53 -3.92 7.29 13.25
N GLY A 54 -3.68 6.50 14.30
CA GLY A 54 -4.73 5.75 14.99
C GLY A 54 -5.46 4.76 14.09
N ARG A 55 -4.78 4.23 13.06
CA ARG A 55 -5.35 3.24 12.14
C ARG A 55 -4.71 1.87 12.41
N SER A 56 -5.54 0.84 12.58
CA SER A 56 -5.07 -0.53 12.64
C SER A 56 -4.77 -1.06 11.25
N LEU A 57 -3.64 -1.75 11.11
CA LEU A 57 -3.34 -2.52 9.91
C LEU A 57 -4.09 -3.86 9.95
N PRO A 58 -4.42 -4.45 8.79
CA PRO A 58 -4.85 -5.84 8.73
C PRO A 58 -3.81 -6.76 9.38
N ALA A 59 -4.27 -7.81 10.08
CA ALA A 59 -3.41 -8.66 10.91
C ALA A 59 -2.26 -9.31 10.12
N GLU A 60 -2.54 -9.79 8.90
CA GLU A 60 -1.52 -10.39 8.03
C GLU A 60 -0.43 -9.39 7.62
N LEU A 61 -0.85 -8.16 7.30
CA LEU A 61 0.08 -7.10 6.92
C LEU A 61 0.91 -6.62 8.12
N ASP A 62 0.30 -6.47 9.29
CA ASP A 62 1.00 -6.07 10.52
C ASP A 62 2.08 -7.11 10.89
N ALA A 63 1.73 -8.40 10.85
CA ALA A 63 2.66 -9.49 11.12
C ALA A 63 3.85 -9.50 10.14
N ALA A 64 3.58 -9.39 8.83
CA ALA A 64 4.61 -9.35 7.80
C ALA A 64 5.56 -8.15 7.98
N LEU A 65 5.00 -6.95 8.23
CA LEU A 65 5.78 -5.73 8.43
C LEU A 65 6.65 -5.81 9.69
N ARG A 66 6.14 -6.38 10.79
CA ARG A 66 6.92 -6.58 12.01
C ARG A 66 8.06 -7.56 11.80
N ALA A 67 7.78 -8.71 11.17
CA ALA A 67 8.80 -9.71 10.87
C ALA A 67 9.93 -9.11 10.01
N GLN A 68 9.59 -8.35 8.98
CA GLN A 68 10.56 -7.71 8.10
C GLN A 68 11.30 -6.54 8.74
N ALA A 69 10.63 -5.74 9.59
CA ALA A 69 11.27 -4.67 10.34
C ALA A 69 12.29 -5.21 11.35
N SER A 70 12.04 -6.39 11.93
CA SER A 70 12.97 -7.09 12.82
C SER A 70 14.10 -7.81 12.10
N SER A 71 13.93 -8.09 10.80
CA SER A 71 14.95 -8.68 9.96
C SER A 71 16.02 -7.64 9.64
N THR A 72 16.96 -7.43 10.56
CA THR A 72 18.17 -6.66 10.27
C THR A 72 18.87 -7.34 9.10
N ALA A 73 18.91 -6.70 7.93
CA ALA A 73 19.77 -7.15 6.86
C ALA A 73 21.19 -7.07 7.43
N LEU A 74 21.77 -8.23 7.74
CA LEU A 74 23.16 -8.37 8.12
C LEU A 74 23.93 -7.81 6.93
N ARG A 75 24.35 -6.55 7.04
CA ARG A 75 25.03 -5.79 6.00
C ARG A 75 26.18 -6.68 5.54
N PRO A 76 26.16 -7.27 4.32
CA PRO A 76 27.32 -8.03 3.88
C PRO A 76 28.49 -7.04 3.86
N ALA A 77 29.57 -7.39 4.58
CA ALA A 77 30.77 -6.59 4.65
C ALA A 77 31.22 -6.24 3.24
N PRO A 78 31.74 -5.01 2.99
CA PRO A 78 32.34 -4.70 1.70
C PRO A 78 33.46 -5.71 1.46
N THR A 79 33.24 -6.61 0.50
CA THR A 79 34.28 -7.49 0.00
C THR A 79 35.33 -6.59 -0.64
N GLN A 80 36.55 -6.69 -0.10
CA GLN A 80 37.76 -5.99 -0.54
C GLN A 80 38.07 -6.25 -2.01
#